data_AF-A0A931JXP3-F1
#
_entry.id   AF-A0A931JXP3-F1
#
_cell.length_a   1.000
_cell.length_b   1.000
_cell.length_c   1.000
_cell.angle_alpha   90.00
_cell.angle_beta   90.00
_cell.angle_gamma   90.00
#
_symmetry.space_group_name_H-M   'P 1'
#
loop_
_entity.id
_entity.type
_entity.pdbx_description
1 polymer ?
#
loop_
_entity_poly.entity_id
_entity_poly.type
_entity_poly.pdbx_seq_one_letter_code
_entity_poly.pdbx_strand_id
1 'polypeptide(L)'
;MESLTIAEHIEHLTNEYRILVSRMENPTDGLQLRASLVRDAEWTDMGAGAVVMLAKQYGAFVLANALALAEALGLEDGETRI
;
A
#
# COMPACT_ATOMS: atom_id res chain seq x y z
N MET A 1 -21.39 -0.31 12.91
CA MET A 1 -20.27 0.46 12.32
C MET A 1 -20.16 -0.05 10.90
N GLU A 2 -20.57 0.75 9.92
CA GLU A 2 -20.43 0.34 8.51
C GLU A 2 -18.94 0.25 8.18
N SER A 3 -18.54 -0.85 7.55
CA SER A 3 -17.21 -1.02 6.99
C SER A 3 -17.08 -0.11 5.77
N LEU A 4 -15.97 0.60 5.65
CA LEU A 4 -15.63 1.35 4.44
C LEU A 4 -15.65 0.41 3.23
N THR A 5 -16.15 0.89 2.10
CA THR A 5 -15.95 0.23 0.81
C THR A 5 -14.46 0.24 0.46
N ILE A 6 -14.02 -0.68 -0.41
CA ILE A 6 -12.63 -0.71 -0.88
C ILE A 6 -12.25 0.61 -1.56
N ALA A 7 -13.17 1.26 -2.27
CA ALA A 7 -12.92 2.56 -2.88
C ALA A 7 -12.62 3.66 -1.84
N GLU A 8 -13.41 3.73 -0.78
CA GLU A 8 -13.20 4.70 0.31
C GLU A 8 -11.91 4.40 1.08
N HIS A 9 -11.58 3.12 1.27
CA HIS A 9 -10.34 2.72 1.91
C HIS A 9 -9.11 3.10 1.07
N ILE A 10 -9.16 2.89 -0.24
CA ILE A 10 -8.09 3.31 -1.17
C ILE A 10 -7.95 4.83 -1.16
N GLU A 11 -9.06 5.58 -1.15
CA GLU A 11 -9.01 7.05 -1.10
C GLU A 11 -8.32 7.53 0.17
N HIS A 12 -8.71 6.98 1.33
CA HIS A 12 -8.11 7.28 2.62
C HIS A 12 -6.60 6.99 2.61
N LEU A 13 -6.19 5.76 2.24
CA LEU A 13 -4.79 5.38 2.15
C LEU A 13 -4.01 6.26 1.17
N THR A 14 -4.59 6.57 0.00
CA THR A 14 -3.97 7.44 -0.99
C THR A 14 -3.66 8.81 -0.40
N ASN A 15 -4.55 9.35 0.41
CA ASN A 15 -4.33 10.62 1.10
C ASN A 15 -3.19 10.51 2.13
N GLU A 16 -3.14 9.44 2.92
CA GLU A 16 -2.06 9.19 3.87
C GLU A 16 -0.70 9.09 3.17
N TYR A 17 -0.61 8.30 2.10
CA TYR A 17 0.62 8.16 1.32
C TYR A 17 1.05 9.50 0.69
N ARG A 18 0.11 10.33 0.22
CA ARG A 18 0.44 11.67 -0.29
C ARG A 18 1.02 12.58 0.78
N ILE A 19 0.44 12.58 1.99
CA ILE A 19 0.97 13.33 3.13
C ILE A 19 2.37 12.84 3.48
N LEU A 20 2.57 11.52 3.58
CA LEU A 20 3.87 10.91 3.85
C LEU A 20 4.92 11.32 2.79
N VAL A 21 4.59 11.15 1.51
CA VAL A 21 5.44 11.50 0.36
C VAL A 21 5.78 12.98 0.32
N SER A 22 4.84 13.87 0.63
CA SER A 22 5.07 15.33 0.65
C SER A 22 6.11 15.79 1.69
N ARG A 23 6.41 14.96 2.68
CA ARG A 23 7.39 15.23 3.74
C ARG A 23 8.78 14.69 3.41
N MET A 24 8.94 13.98 2.28
CA MET A 24 10.21 13.37 1.88
C MET A 24 11.02 14.31 1.00
N GLU A 25 12.33 14.34 1.23
CA GLU A 25 13.26 15.06 0.36
C GLU A 25 13.40 14.36 -1.02
N ASN A 26 13.38 13.02 -1.05
CA ASN A 26 13.42 12.26 -2.29
C ASN A 26 12.37 11.14 -2.30
N PRO A 27 11.11 11.45 -2.67
CA PRO A 27 10.02 10.47 -2.66
C PRO A 27 10.15 9.33 -3.67
N THR A 28 11.12 9.39 -4.59
CA THR A 28 11.41 8.28 -5.51
C THR A 28 12.37 7.25 -4.93
N ASP A 29 13.04 7.58 -3.83
CA ASP A 29 13.90 6.64 -3.10
C ASP A 29 13.05 5.64 -2.31
N GLY A 30 13.09 4.38 -2.78
CA GLY A 30 12.32 3.29 -2.16
C GLY A 30 12.81 2.96 -0.75
N LEU A 31 14.09 3.21 -0.44
CA LEU A 31 14.64 2.97 0.89
C LEU A 31 14.14 4.01 1.89
N GLN A 32 14.12 5.30 1.48
CA GLN A 32 13.56 6.38 2.31
C GLN A 32 12.06 6.19 2.55
N LEU A 33 11.32 5.78 1.51
CA LEU A 33 9.89 5.50 1.62
C LEU A 33 9.62 4.33 2.58
N ARG A 34 10.33 3.21 2.41
CA ARG A 34 10.23 2.04 3.31
C ARG A 34 10.53 2.41 4.76
N ALA A 35 11.64 3.12 5.00
CA ALA A 35 12.03 3.53 6.35
C ALA A 35 10.97 4.43 7.00
N SER A 36 10.33 5.30 6.22
CA SER A 36 9.25 6.17 6.72
C SER A 36 7.98 5.38 7.03
N LEU A 37 7.63 4.36 6.25
CA LEU A 37 6.49 3.49 6.55
C LEU A 37 6.66 2.70 7.83
N VAL A 38 7.87 2.17 8.07
CA VAL A 38 8.19 1.44 9.30
C VAL A 38 8.15 2.35 10.53
N ARG A 39 8.67 3.58 10.40
CA ARG A 39 8.77 4.53 11.51
C ARG A 39 7.44 5.20 11.84
N ASP A 40 6.69 5.62 10.82
CA ASP A 40 5.57 6.56 10.98
C ASP A 40 4.19 5.92 10.73
N ALA A 41 4.12 4.71 10.16
CA ALA A 41 2.88 4.07 9.75
C ALA A 41 2.79 2.59 10.18
N GLU A 42 3.52 2.22 11.23
CA GLU A 42 3.47 0.91 11.92
C GLU A 42 3.67 -0.32 11.03
N TRP A 43 4.22 -0.14 9.82
CA TRP A 43 4.52 -1.26 8.94
C TRP A 43 5.65 -2.11 9.49
N THR A 44 5.54 -3.43 9.32
CA THR A 44 6.72 -4.28 9.41
C THR A 44 7.70 -3.96 8.28
N ASP A 45 8.99 -4.15 8.53
CA ASP A 45 10.03 -3.91 7.53
C ASP A 45 9.84 -4.74 6.24
N MET A 46 9.29 -5.96 6.39
CA MET A 46 8.91 -6.82 5.26
C MET A 46 7.70 -6.28 4.51
N GLY A 47 6.62 -5.91 5.21
CA GLY A 47 5.41 -5.38 4.59
C GLY A 47 5.66 -4.07 3.84
N ALA A 48 6.38 -3.14 4.47
CA ALA A 48 6.79 -1.89 3.82
C ALA A 48 7.64 -2.15 2.57
N GLY A 49 8.58 -3.11 2.65
CA GLY A 49 9.39 -3.51 1.51
C GLY A 49 8.56 -4.06 0.35
N ALA A 50 7.58 -4.91 0.64
CA ALA A 50 6.70 -5.51 -0.35
C ALA A 50 5.84 -4.46 -1.06
N VAL A 51 5.17 -3.58 -0.32
CA VAL A 51 4.30 -2.54 -0.90
C VAL A 51 5.09 -1.56 -1.76
N VAL A 52 6.26 -1.11 -1.31
CA VAL A 52 7.13 -0.21 -2.08
C VAL A 52 7.62 -0.88 -3.37
N MET A 53 8.04 -2.15 -3.29
CA MET A 53 8.45 -2.91 -4.47
C MET A 53 7.31 -3.04 -5.48
N LEU A 54 6.12 -3.46 -5.02
CA LEU A 54 4.94 -3.61 -5.88
C LEU A 54 4.57 -2.31 -6.57
N ALA A 55 4.52 -1.20 -5.83
CA ALA A 55 4.20 0.12 -6.37
C ALA A 55 5.20 0.56 -7.44
N LYS A 56 6.50 0.38 -7.20
CA LYS A 56 7.56 0.79 -8.14
C LYS A 56 7.66 -0.12 -9.37
N GLN A 57 7.41 -1.41 -9.21
CA GLN A 57 7.59 -2.39 -10.29
C GLN A 57 6.37 -2.48 -11.21
N TYR A 58 5.15 -2.38 -10.66
CA TYR A 58 3.92 -2.67 -11.39
C TYR A 58 3.02 -1.45 -11.61
N GLY A 59 3.15 -0.41 -10.77
CA GLY A 59 2.35 0.81 -10.86
C GLY A 59 0.84 0.59 -10.64
N ALA A 60 0.08 1.68 -10.68
CA ALA A 60 -1.33 1.67 -10.30
C ALA A 60 -2.22 0.80 -11.22
N PHE A 61 -1.92 0.73 -12.52
CA PHE A 61 -2.75 -0.03 -13.47
C PHE A 61 -2.78 -1.53 -13.16
N VAL A 62 -1.61 -2.13 -12.96
CA VAL A 62 -1.51 -3.57 -12.66
C VAL A 62 -2.05 -3.85 -11.26
N LEU A 63 -1.73 -3.00 -10.28
CA LEU A 63 -2.19 -3.18 -8.90
C LEU A 63 -3.71 -3.04 -8.75
N ALA A 64 -4.34 -2.14 -9.51
CA ALA A 64 -5.80 -2.04 -9.55
C ALA A 64 -6.46 -3.31 -10.12
N ASN A 65 -5.87 -3.90 -11.16
CA ASN A 65 -6.35 -5.17 -11.70
C ASN A 65 -6.14 -6.33 -10.70
N ALA A 66 -5.00 -6.35 -9.99
CA ALA A 66 -4.73 -7.36 -8.97
C ALA A 66 -5.73 -7.28 -7.81
N LEU A 67 -6.07 -6.06 -7.35
CA LEU A 67 -7.08 -5.85 -6.33
C LEU A 67 -8.47 -6.29 -6.79
N ALA A 68 -8.90 -5.88 -7.99
CA ALA A 68 -10.19 -6.30 -8.53
C ALA A 68 -10.28 -7.84 -8.69
N LEU A 69 -9.18 -8.49 -9.05
CA LEU A 69 -9.11 -9.95 -9.10
C LEU A 69 -9.20 -10.58 -7.70
N ALA A 70 -8.51 -10.01 -6.71
CA ALA A 70 -8.58 -10.48 -5.32
C ALA A 70 -10.00 -10.35 -4.75
N GLU A 71 -10.69 -9.24 -5.01
CA GLU A 71 -12.10 -9.05 -4.64
C GLU A 71 -13.00 -10.10 -5.30
N ALA A 72 -12.85 -10.30 -6.61
CA ALA A 72 -13.65 -11.28 -7.35
C ALA A 72 -13.42 -12.73 -6.84
N LEU A 73 -12.27 -12.99 -6.25
CA LEU A 73 -11.91 -14.27 -5.64
C LEU A 73 -12.20 -14.35 -4.14
N GLY A 74 -12.63 -13.26 -3.49
CA GLY A 74 -12.85 -13.19 -2.04
C GLY A 74 -11.58 -13.31 -1.19
N LEU A 75 -10.45 -12.80 -1.70
CA LEU A 75 -9.16 -12.84 -1.01
C LEU A 75 -8.92 -11.50 -0.28
N GLU A 76 -9.08 -11.48 1.05
CA GLU A 76 -8.88 -10.27 1.87
C GLU A 76 -7.41 -10.10 2.33
N ASP A 77 -6.82 -11.15 2.91
CA ASP A 77 -5.43 -11.14 3.43
C ASP A 77 -4.45 -11.99 2.59
N GLY A 78 -4.79 -12.20 1.31
CA GLY A 78 -4.07 -13.13 0.43
C GLY A 78 -3.99 -14.55 0.99
N GLU A 79 -3.04 -15.37 0.49
CA GLU A 79 -2.77 -16.69 1.06
C GLU A 79 -1.87 -16.58 2.31
N THR A 80 -2.32 -15.89 3.34
CA THR A 80 -1.63 -15.94 4.64
C THR A 80 -2.03 -17.25 5.34
N ARG A 81 -1.36 -18.36 5.00
CA ARG A 81 -1.29 -19.54 5.87
C ARG A 81 -0.25 -19.29 6.96
N ILE A 82 -0.70 -18.97 8.16
CA ILE A 82 0.07 -19.19 9.40
C ILE A 82 -0.48 -20.44 10.08
#